data_AF-D9W111-F1
#
_entry.id   AF-D9W111-F1
#
_cell.length_a   1.000
_cell.length_b   1.000
_cell.length_c   1.000
_cell.angle_alpha   90.00
_cell.angle_beta   90.00
_cell.angle_gamma   90.00
#
_symmetry.space_group_name_H-M   'P 1'
#
loop_
_entity.id
_entity.type
_entity.pdbx_description
1 polymer ?
#
loop_
_entity_poly.entity_id
_entity_poly.type
_entity_poly.pdbx_seq_one_letter_code
_entity_poly.pdbx_strand_id
1 'polypeptide(L)'
;MAGNQDGHTRVRYESVQQMADRIRVVSRNILKDLEEMEAAVKVVTDTWDGEAHLAYVDLQKKYHGRADHMQKQLEGVARLIERGKGDYRATDVKASRLFTEAF
;
A
#
# COMPACT_ATOMS: atom_id res chain seq x y z
N MET A 1 -30.21 -25.45 -5.13
CA MET A 1 -28.80 -25.57 -5.58
C MET A 1 -28.05 -24.30 -5.15
N ALA A 2 -27.60 -24.22 -3.90
CA ALA A 2 -27.03 -23.00 -3.29
C ALA A 2 -25.62 -23.28 -2.73
N GLY A 3 -24.70 -23.76 -3.57
CA GLY A 3 -23.39 -24.24 -3.11
C GLY A 3 -22.18 -23.77 -3.92
N ASN A 4 -22.35 -22.88 -4.91
CA ASN A 4 -21.25 -22.49 -5.81
C ASN A 4 -20.84 -21.01 -5.72
N GLN A 5 -21.58 -20.17 -4.99
CA GLN A 5 -21.23 -18.74 -4.85
C GLN A 5 -20.22 -18.51 -3.73
N ASP A 6 -20.34 -19.23 -2.61
CA ASP A 6 -19.46 -19.08 -1.43
C ASP A 6 -17.97 -19.33 -1.73
N GLY A 7 -17.67 -20.31 -2.59
CA GLY A 7 -16.30 -20.61 -3.01
C GLY A 7 -15.69 -19.52 -3.88
N HIS A 8 -16.46 -18.97 -4.82
CA HIS A 8 -16.00 -17.88 -5.70
C HIS A 8 -15.81 -16.57 -4.94
N THR A 9 -16.69 -16.25 -3.99
CA THR A 9 -16.56 -15.02 -3.20
C THR A 9 -15.38 -15.13 -2.23
N ARG A 10 -15.16 -16.28 -1.59
CA ARG A 10 -14.01 -16.53 -0.71
C ARG A 10 -12.67 -16.40 -1.44
N VAL A 11 -12.52 -17.03 -2.61
CA VAL A 11 -11.29 -16.96 -3.43
C VAL A 11 -11.01 -15.52 -3.88
N ARG A 12 -12.05 -14.73 -4.19
CA ARG A 12 -11.90 -13.30 -4.50
C ARG A 12 -11.49 -12.48 -3.28
N TYR A 13 -11.98 -12.78 -2.07
CA TYR A 13 -11.55 -12.08 -0.86
C TYR A 13 -10.08 -12.34 -0.52
N GLU A 14 -9.65 -13.59 -0.63
CA GLU A 14 -8.25 -13.96 -0.38
C GLU A 14 -7.32 -13.26 -1.39
N SER A 15 -7.70 -13.17 -2.67
CA SER A 15 -6.89 -12.48 -3.68
C SER A 15 -6.82 -10.96 -3.49
N VAL A 16 -7.92 -10.32 -3.08
CA VAL A 16 -7.96 -8.88 -2.75
C VAL A 16 -7.07 -8.56 -1.55
N GLN A 17 -7.12 -9.39 -0.49
CA GLN A 17 -6.24 -9.21 0.66
C GLN A 17 -4.77 -9.38 0.28
N GLN A 18 -4.45 -10.42 -0.51
CA GLN A 18 -3.10 -10.64 -1.02
C GLN A 18 -2.58 -9.46 -1.85
N MET A 19 -3.44 -8.80 -2.64
CA MET A 19 -3.05 -7.59 -3.38
C MET A 19 -2.73 -6.41 -2.46
N ALA A 20 -3.57 -6.14 -1.46
CA ALA A 20 -3.31 -5.09 -0.48
C ALA A 20 -1.98 -5.34 0.27
N ASP A 21 -1.73 -6.59 0.66
CA ASP A 21 -0.50 -6.97 1.36
C ASP A 21 0.74 -6.83 0.45
N ARG A 22 0.63 -7.19 -0.83
CA ARG A 22 1.70 -6.97 -1.82
C ARG A 22 2.02 -5.49 -1.99
N ILE A 23 1.01 -4.62 -2.07
CA ILE A 23 1.22 -3.17 -2.17
C ILE A 23 1.96 -2.65 -0.94
N ARG A 24 1.60 -3.11 0.25
CA ARG A 24 2.31 -2.75 1.49
C ARG A 24 3.76 -3.23 1.49
N VAL A 25 4.02 -4.44 0.99
CA VAL A 25 5.40 -4.97 0.84
C VAL A 25 6.21 -4.08 -0.10
N VAL A 26 5.68 -3.78 -1.29
CA VAL A 26 6.37 -2.91 -2.27
C VAL A 26 6.63 -1.52 -1.68
N SER A 27 5.64 -0.94 -0.99
CA SER A 27 5.81 0.35 -0.33
C SER A 27 6.92 0.34 0.73
N ARG A 28 7.06 -0.74 1.51
CA ARG A 28 8.15 -0.87 2.49
C ARG A 28 9.51 -1.03 1.81
N ASN A 29 9.58 -1.80 0.73
CA ASN A 29 10.82 -1.98 -0.01
C ASN A 29 11.32 -0.65 -0.59
N ILE A 30 10.43 0.17 -1.16
CA ILE A 30 10.80 1.50 -1.66
C ILE A 30 11.41 2.37 -0.55
N LEU A 31 10.85 2.37 0.66
CA LEU A 31 11.42 3.12 1.78
C LEU A 31 12.80 2.59 2.18
N LYS A 32 12.97 1.27 2.19
CA LYS A 32 14.27 0.65 2.50
C LYS A 32 15.33 1.02 1.45
N ASP A 33 15.00 0.94 0.17
CA ASP A 33 15.92 1.28 -0.93
C ASP A 33 16.35 2.75 -0.83
N LEU A 34 15.44 3.61 -0.40
CA LEU A 34 15.68 5.04 -0.19
C LEU A 34 16.60 5.31 1.01
N GLU A 35 16.36 4.64 2.14
CA GLU A 35 17.27 4.68 3.31
C GLU A 35 18.67 4.17 2.96
N GLU A 36 18.77 3.11 2.15
CA GLU A 36 20.04 2.56 1.68
C GLU A 36 20.78 3.54 0.77
N MET A 37 20.08 4.17 -0.17
CA MET A 37 20.63 5.24 -1.01
C MET A 37 21.16 6.40 -0.17
N GLU A 38 20.40 6.83 0.84
CA GLU A 38 20.80 7.92 1.73
C GLU A 38 22.06 7.58 2.53
N ALA A 39 22.15 6.37 3.08
CA ALA A 39 23.32 5.90 3.79
C ALA A 39 24.56 5.87 2.89
N ALA A 40 24.41 5.39 1.65
CA ALA A 40 25.49 5.34 0.67
C ALA A 40 25.99 6.74 0.29
N VAL A 41 25.07 7.69 0.07
CA VAL A 41 25.46 9.06 -0.29
C VAL A 41 26.05 9.81 0.89
N LYS A 42 25.59 9.56 2.13
CA LYS A 42 26.15 10.18 3.35
C LYS A 42 27.66 9.93 3.48
N VAL A 43 28.09 8.69 3.23
CA VAL A 43 29.52 8.29 3.24
C VAL A 43 30.35 9.14 2.28
N VAL A 44 29.78 9.53 1.14
CA VAL A 44 30.46 10.35 0.13
C VAL A 44 30.42 11.83 0.51
N THR A 45 29.29 12.30 1.04
CA THR A 45 29.08 13.73 1.37
C THR A 45 29.90 14.23 2.55
N ASP A 46 30.41 13.33 3.40
CA ASP A 46 31.33 13.70 4.50
C ASP A 46 32.66 14.28 3.99
N THR A 47 32.99 14.07 2.72
CA THR A 47 34.20 14.61 2.07
C THR A 47 33.93 15.88 1.25
N TRP A 48 32.68 16.31 1.14
CA TRP A 48 32.30 17.44 0.30
C TRP A 48 32.48 18.77 1.03
N ASP A 49 32.98 19.77 0.30
CA ASP A 49 33.10 21.15 0.78
C ASP A 49 31.72 21.72 1.14
N GLY A 50 31.66 22.67 2.08
CA GLY A 50 30.44 23.02 2.83
C GLY A 50 29.23 23.42 1.99
N GLU A 51 29.44 24.01 0.80
CA GLU A 51 28.36 24.35 -0.13
C GLU A 51 27.70 23.11 -0.76
N ALA A 52 28.50 22.10 -1.12
CA ALA A 52 27.99 20.85 -1.68
C ALA A 52 27.26 20.01 -0.61
N HIS A 53 27.72 20.07 0.64
CA HIS A 53 27.00 19.48 1.77
C HIS A 53 25.61 20.12 1.96
N LEU A 54 25.53 21.45 1.93
CA LEU A 54 24.25 22.16 2.06
C LEU A 54 23.28 21.84 0.91
N ALA A 55 23.77 21.79 -0.32
CA ALA A 55 22.97 21.41 -1.49
C ALA A 55 22.44 19.97 -1.38
N TYR A 56 23.25 19.05 -0.87
CA TYR A 56 22.81 17.68 -0.62
C TYR A 56 21.73 17.60 0.46
N VAL A 57 21.87 18.31 1.58
CA VAL A 57 20.85 18.34 2.65
C VAL A 57 19.51 18.85 2.13
N ASP A 58 19.51 19.84 1.23
CA ASP A 58 18.27 20.32 0.60
C ASP A 58 17.65 19.26 -0.35
N LEU A 59 18.48 18.58 -1.14
CA LEU A 59 18.06 17.48 -1.99
C LEU A 59 17.50 16.30 -1.16
N GLN A 60 18.13 15.99 -0.05
CA GLN A 60 17.75 14.94 0.90
C GLN A 60 16.32 15.17 1.40
N LYS A 61 16.03 16.39 1.88
CA LYS A 61 14.69 16.78 2.34
C LYS A 61 13.64 16.62 1.24
N LYS A 62 13.95 17.03 0.00
CA LYS A 62 13.04 16.92 -1.15
C LYS A 62 12.73 15.46 -1.49
N TYR A 63 13.74 14.61 -1.52
CA TYR A 63 13.55 13.19 -1.84
C TYR A 63 12.74 12.51 -0.72
N HIS A 64 13.06 12.77 0.56
CA HIS A 64 12.35 12.16 1.68
C HIS A 64 10.86 12.58 1.70
N GLY A 65 10.56 13.84 1.40
CA GLY A 65 9.18 14.30 1.25
C GLY A 65 8.42 13.60 0.12
N ARG A 66 9.10 13.27 -0.99
CA ARG A 66 8.51 12.50 -2.10
C ARG A 66 8.28 11.03 -1.71
N ALA A 67 9.21 10.44 -0.97
CA ALA A 67 9.10 9.08 -0.44
C ALA A 67 7.86 8.92 0.45
N ASP A 68 7.71 9.83 1.42
CA ASP A 68 6.57 9.87 2.34
C ASP A 68 5.25 10.05 1.58
N HIS A 69 5.25 10.92 0.56
CA HIS A 69 4.07 11.11 -0.28
C HIS A 69 3.71 9.81 -1.00
N MET A 70 4.68 9.13 -1.61
CA MET A 70 4.46 7.88 -2.32
C MET A 70 3.93 6.79 -1.39
N GLN A 71 4.50 6.66 -0.19
CA GLN A 71 4.01 5.74 0.83
C GLN A 71 2.55 6.02 1.19
N LYS A 72 2.19 7.29 1.44
CA LYS A 72 0.81 7.69 1.75
C LYS A 72 -0.16 7.34 0.62
N GLN A 73 0.25 7.52 -0.63
CA GLN A 73 -0.56 7.14 -1.80
C GLN A 73 -0.75 5.62 -1.88
N LEU A 74 0.32 4.84 -1.77
CA LEU A 74 0.27 3.38 -1.82
C LEU A 74 -0.58 2.79 -0.67
N GLU A 75 -0.45 3.33 0.54
CA GLU A 75 -1.32 2.96 1.66
C GLU A 75 -2.78 3.37 1.41
N GLY A 76 -3.01 4.52 0.76
CA GLY A 76 -4.33 4.91 0.27
C GLY A 76 -4.94 3.88 -0.68
N VAL A 77 -4.18 3.42 -1.66
CA VAL A 77 -4.60 2.39 -2.62
C VAL A 77 -4.87 1.06 -1.90
N ALA A 78 -3.98 0.63 -1.00
CA ALA A 78 -4.18 -0.59 -0.22
C ALA A 78 -5.48 -0.53 0.61
N ARG A 79 -5.75 0.60 1.27
CA ARG A 79 -7.01 0.81 2.01
C ARG A 79 -8.23 0.84 1.12
N LEU A 80 -8.15 1.43 -0.08
CA LEU A 80 -9.27 1.42 -1.04
C LEU A 80 -9.59 0.00 -1.50
N ILE A 81 -8.57 -0.81 -1.77
CA ILE A 81 -8.71 -2.23 -2.12
C ILE A 81 -9.36 -3.01 -0.97
N GLU A 82 -8.93 -2.77 0.29
CA GLU A 82 -9.54 -3.41 1.47
C GLU A 82 -10.99 -2.95 1.73
N ARG A 83 -11.31 -1.67 1.51
CA ARG A 83 -12.66 -1.13 1.65
C ARG A 83 -13.62 -1.67 0.60
N GLY A 84 -13.16 -1.83 -0.65
CA GLY A 84 -13.94 -2.50 -1.70
C GLY A 84 -14.40 -3.91 -1.31
N LYS A 85 -13.63 -4.61 -0.46
CA LYS A 85 -14.03 -5.88 0.17
C LYS A 85 -15.15 -5.73 1.21
N GLY A 86 -15.17 -4.63 1.96
CA GLY A 86 -16.22 -4.34 2.95
C GLY A 86 -17.58 -4.04 2.30
N ASP A 87 -17.58 -3.24 1.24
CA ASP A 87 -18.80 -2.86 0.52
C ASP A 87 -19.43 -4.05 -0.22
N TYR A 88 -18.59 -4.95 -0.77
CA TYR A 88 -19.07 -6.20 -1.36
C TYR A 88 -19.67 -7.14 -0.31
N ARG A 89 -19.03 -7.30 0.86
CA ARG A 89 -19.54 -8.16 1.95
C ARG A 89 -20.87 -7.66 2.50
N ALA A 90 -21.00 -6.34 2.71
CA ALA A 90 -22.25 -5.75 3.21
C ALA A 90 -23.39 -5.93 2.21
N THR A 91 -23.10 -5.79 0.92
CA THR A 91 -24.07 -5.99 -0.17
C THR A 91 -24.47 -7.45 -0.31
N ASP A 92 -23.53 -8.38 -0.25
CA ASP A 92 -23.79 -9.82 -0.35
C ASP A 92 -24.56 -10.35 0.87
N VAL A 93 -24.21 -9.92 2.09
CA VAL A 93 -24.97 -10.26 3.31
C VAL A 93 -26.39 -9.67 3.28
N LYS A 94 -26.56 -8.43 2.80
CA LYS A 94 -27.90 -7.84 2.62
C LYS A 94 -28.71 -8.61 1.59
N ALA A 95 -28.13 -8.92 0.43
CA ALA A 95 -28.80 -9.66 -0.63
C ALA A 95 -29.17 -11.08 -0.17
N SER A 96 -28.26 -11.77 0.52
CA SER A 96 -28.50 -13.11 1.06
C SER A 96 -29.61 -13.11 2.13
N ARG A 97 -29.67 -12.07 2.98
CA ARG A 97 -30.78 -11.90 3.94
C ARG A 97 -32.12 -11.63 3.25
N LEU A 98 -32.15 -10.78 2.22
CA LEU A 98 -33.34 -10.51 1.41
C LEU A 98 -33.85 -11.76 0.68
N PHE A 99 -32.95 -12.65 0.26
CA PHE A 99 -33.31 -13.93 -0.36
C PHE A 99 -33.78 -14.99 0.65
N THR A 100 -33.41 -14.88 1.93
CA THR A 100 -33.81 -15.84 2.97
C THR A 100 -35.18 -15.53 3.59
N GLU A 101 -35.61 -14.26 3.59
CA GLU A 101 -36.98 -13.87 4.04
C GLU A 101 -38.06 -14.06 2.96
N ALA A 102 -37.68 -14.32 1.70
CA ALA A 102 -38.61 -14.45 0.58
C ALA A 102 -39.15 -15.88 0.35
N PHE A 103 -38.89 -16.82 1.27
CA PHE A 103 -39.43 -18.19 1.25
C PHE A 103 -39.93 -18.63 2.63
#